data_AF-A0A1R4FJ12-F1
#
_entry.id   AF-A0A1R4FJ12-F1
#
_cell.length_a   1.000
_cell.length_b   1.000
_cell.length_c   1.000
_cell.angle_alpha   90.00
_cell.angle_beta   90.00
_cell.angle_gamma   90.00
#
_symmetry.space_group_name_H-M   'P 1'
#
loop_
_entity.id
_entity.type
_entity.pdbx_description
1 polymer ?
#
loop_
_entity_poly.entity_id
_entity_poly.type
_entity_poly.pdbx_seq_one_letter_code
_entity_poly.pdbx_strand_id
1 'polypeptide(L)'
;MESKPSAEEAAEQLRDYETLRERSLQRGPSRGFALLGLWQAIILCAYAAMVLLTLTHYDSPFHFVLPMLLLGSIFEGAVQRFSVRRRRSPWWYAIWVALAAAIVLLGILRVGETRYPAWVDVLVLAAIFAALLFEPVRQLRRTRGGELGWAPQPLSTPVRCMTVLAGLVLGFLIAAVQWQYAPTAIPVLGAVLAGATVLLSRSRWGLERAGFEWAPRHWLAFSAGLAILYAAILLDSFTDALTTSACIVSGAIAALLIASAAFTPRRSAAEAPGAPPQDSSGSEPGGADPTGSGLVNSDATGADPVDPDATAGPRPSADEHRG
;
A
#
# COMPACT_ATOMS: atom_id res chain seq x y z
N MET A 1 15.58 -13.17 -40.73
CA MET A 1 16.98 -13.11 -40.25
C MET A 1 17.09 -11.81 -39.46
N GLU A 2 17.05 -11.87 -38.12
CA GLU A 2 17.40 -10.72 -37.29
C GLU A 2 18.90 -10.47 -37.43
N SER A 3 19.29 -9.33 -38.00
CA SER A 3 20.69 -8.92 -38.04
C SER A 3 21.14 -8.71 -36.60
N LYS A 4 22.22 -9.38 -36.19
CA LYS A 4 22.84 -9.10 -34.89
C LYS A 4 23.17 -7.60 -34.84
N PRO A 5 22.80 -6.90 -33.75
CA PRO A 5 23.09 -5.48 -33.62
C PRO A 5 24.59 -5.26 -33.77
N SER A 6 24.95 -4.17 -34.44
CA SER A 6 26.34 -3.81 -34.61
C SER A 6 26.98 -3.49 -33.25
N ALA A 7 28.31 -3.60 -33.14
CA ALA A 7 29.01 -3.26 -31.89
C ALA A 7 28.76 -1.81 -31.44
N GLU A 8 28.49 -0.92 -32.40
CA GLU A 8 28.17 0.49 -32.17
C GLU A 8 26.75 0.66 -31.61
N GLU A 9 25.75 -0.02 -32.17
CA GLU A 9 24.38 -0.05 -31.64
C GLU A 9 24.31 -0.62 -30.22
N ALA A 10 25.08 -1.68 -29.94
CA ALA A 10 25.15 -2.25 -28.59
C ALA A 10 25.78 -1.27 -27.58
N ALA A 11 26.79 -0.50 -28.00
CA ALA A 11 27.41 0.51 -27.14
C ALA A 11 26.47 1.70 -26.89
N GLU A 12 25.68 2.10 -27.89
CA GLU A 12 24.69 3.17 -27.77
C GLU A 12 23.53 2.75 -26.84
N GLN A 13 22.99 1.54 -27.02
CA GLN A 13 21.98 0.97 -26.13
C GLN A 13 22.47 0.87 -24.67
N LEU A 14 23.73 0.52 -24.45
CA LEU A 14 24.32 0.48 -23.12
C LEU A 14 24.41 1.88 -22.49
N ARG A 15 24.82 2.90 -23.24
CA ARG A 15 24.87 4.30 -22.76
C ARG A 15 23.49 4.86 -22.47
N ASP A 16 22.51 4.55 -23.29
CA ASP A 16 21.13 4.95 -23.06
C ASP A 16 20.58 4.26 -21.81
N TYR A 17 20.87 2.97 -21.63
CA TYR A 17 20.52 2.24 -20.43
C TYR A 17 21.19 2.83 -19.18
N GLU A 18 22.48 3.16 -19.24
CA GLU A 18 23.21 3.81 -18.15
C GLU A 18 22.64 5.19 -17.83
N THR A 19 22.33 6.00 -18.84
CA THR A 19 21.73 7.33 -18.67
C THR A 19 20.33 7.23 -18.07
N LEU A 20 19.50 6.29 -18.52
CA LEU A 20 18.19 6.02 -17.94
C LEU A 20 18.31 5.49 -16.51
N ARG A 21 19.29 4.62 -16.25
CA ARG A 21 19.60 4.11 -14.91
C ARG A 21 20.05 5.23 -13.99
N GLU A 22 20.96 6.10 -14.41
CA GLU A 22 21.40 7.27 -13.64
C GLU A 22 20.27 8.24 -13.37
N ARG A 23 19.46 8.59 -14.38
CA ARG A 23 18.26 9.41 -14.19
C ARG A 23 17.26 8.75 -13.24
N SER A 24 17.14 7.42 -13.28
CA SER A 24 16.28 6.66 -12.35
C SER A 24 16.85 6.61 -10.92
N LEU A 25 18.16 6.51 -10.76
CA LEU A 25 18.86 6.50 -9.47
C LEU A 25 18.87 7.90 -8.83
N GLN A 26 18.99 8.95 -9.64
CA GLN A 26 18.97 10.33 -9.20
C GLN A 26 17.56 10.83 -8.88
N ARG A 27 16.51 10.22 -9.46
CA ARG A 27 15.12 10.45 -9.03
C ARG A 27 14.89 9.81 -7.67
N GLY A 28 15.25 10.55 -6.63
CA GLY A 28 14.91 10.22 -5.25
C GLY A 28 13.40 10.00 -5.07
N PRO A 29 12.99 9.34 -3.96
CA PRO A 29 11.59 9.04 -3.69
C PRO A 29 10.75 10.32 -3.76
N SER A 30 9.61 10.25 -4.46
CA SER A 30 8.75 11.42 -4.62
C SER A 30 8.24 11.94 -3.26
N ARG A 31 7.95 13.24 -3.17
CA ARG A 31 7.33 13.84 -1.97
C ARG A 31 6.01 13.16 -1.60
N GLY A 32 5.27 12.71 -2.62
CA GLY A 32 4.03 11.95 -2.46
C GLY A 32 4.23 10.63 -1.72
N PHE A 33 5.33 9.92 -2.00
CA PHE A 33 5.68 8.69 -1.29
C PHE A 33 6.01 8.95 0.18
N ALA A 34 6.74 10.03 0.46
CA ALA A 34 7.09 10.39 1.83
C ALA A 34 5.85 10.80 2.65
N LEU A 35 4.91 11.54 2.06
CA LEU A 35 3.61 11.83 2.69
C LEU A 35 2.78 10.56 2.95
N LEU A 36 2.77 9.62 1.99
CA LEU A 36 2.09 8.35 2.17
C LEU A 36 2.72 7.51 3.28
N GLY A 37 4.06 7.50 3.38
CA GLY A 37 4.78 6.85 4.48
C GLY A 37 4.49 7.49 5.84
N LEU A 38 4.39 8.82 5.90
CA LEU A 38 3.97 9.57 7.08
C LEU A 38 2.54 9.19 7.49
N TRP A 39 1.64 9.09 6.52
CA TRP A 39 0.25 8.68 6.74
C TRP A 39 0.16 7.26 7.32
N GLN A 40 0.89 6.32 6.74
CA GLN A 40 0.97 4.94 7.26
C GLN A 40 1.53 4.89 8.68
N ALA A 41 2.56 5.69 8.97
CA ALA A 41 3.15 5.78 10.31
C ALA A 41 2.11 6.19 11.37
N ILE A 42 1.27 7.17 11.05
CA ILE A 42 0.18 7.63 11.92
C ILE A 42 -0.82 6.50 12.16
N ILE A 43 -1.28 5.83 11.09
CA ILE A 43 -2.27 4.75 11.22
C ILE A 43 -1.73 3.56 12.01
N LEU A 44 -0.48 3.12 11.74
CA LEU A 44 0.14 2.01 12.46
C LEU A 44 0.38 2.33 13.93
N CYS A 45 0.75 3.58 14.25
CA CYS A 45 0.88 4.02 15.62
C CYS A 45 -0.48 4.05 16.35
N ALA A 46 -1.52 4.58 15.69
CA ALA A 46 -2.89 4.54 16.22
C ALA A 46 -3.36 3.09 16.44
N TYR A 47 -3.09 2.19 15.49
CA TYR A 47 -3.34 0.75 15.64
C TYR A 47 -2.64 0.16 16.87
N ALA A 48 -1.34 0.40 17.03
CA ALA A 48 -0.58 -0.11 18.17
C ALA A 48 -1.11 0.44 19.50
N ALA A 49 -1.47 1.72 19.53
CA ALA A 49 -2.07 2.36 20.70
C ALA A 49 -3.42 1.73 21.04
N MET A 50 -4.28 1.52 20.03
CA MET A 50 -5.55 0.84 20.17
C MET A 50 -5.38 -0.56 20.75
N VAL A 51 -4.52 -1.38 20.15
CA VAL A 51 -4.25 -2.74 20.63
C VAL A 51 -3.80 -2.73 22.09
N LEU A 52 -2.85 -1.87 22.48
CA LEU A 52 -2.37 -1.81 23.86
C LEU A 52 -3.47 -1.37 24.84
N LEU A 53 -4.30 -0.39 24.46
CA LEU A 53 -5.36 0.14 25.32
C LEU A 53 -6.51 -0.85 25.53
N THR A 54 -6.87 -1.60 24.49
CA THR A 54 -8.08 -2.44 24.48
C THR A 54 -7.80 -3.92 24.71
N LEU A 55 -6.52 -4.33 24.81
CA LEU A 55 -6.13 -5.75 24.87
C LEU A 55 -6.86 -6.54 25.96
N THR A 56 -7.13 -5.91 27.10
CA THR A 56 -7.79 -6.55 28.27
C THR A 56 -9.30 -6.36 28.29
N HIS A 57 -9.86 -5.57 27.39
CA HIS A 57 -11.27 -5.17 27.42
C HIS A 57 -12.07 -5.65 26.20
N TYR A 58 -11.39 -6.08 25.13
CA TYR A 58 -12.03 -6.30 23.84
C TYR A 58 -11.88 -7.74 23.36
N ASP A 59 -13.02 -8.43 23.24
CA ASP A 59 -13.09 -9.88 23.00
C ASP A 59 -12.71 -10.30 21.57
N SER A 60 -12.67 -9.37 20.62
CA SER A 60 -12.50 -9.70 19.20
C SER A 60 -11.27 -9.02 18.58
N PRO A 61 -10.07 -9.61 18.70
CA PRO A 61 -8.84 -9.05 18.13
C PRO A 61 -8.91 -8.88 16.60
N PHE A 62 -9.83 -9.59 15.94
CA PHE A 62 -10.00 -9.55 14.49
C PHE A 62 -10.50 -8.20 13.96
N HIS A 63 -11.16 -7.37 14.79
CA HIS A 63 -11.50 -5.99 14.42
C HIS A 63 -10.25 -5.14 14.16
N PHE A 64 -9.10 -5.50 14.74
CA PHE A 64 -7.84 -4.82 14.51
C PHE A 64 -7.10 -5.44 13.31
N VAL A 65 -7.11 -6.77 13.20
CA VAL A 65 -6.37 -7.48 12.15
C VAL A 65 -6.93 -7.17 10.76
N LEU A 66 -8.25 -7.23 10.57
CA LEU A 66 -8.83 -7.15 9.23
C LEU A 66 -8.61 -5.78 8.54
N PRO A 67 -8.81 -4.62 9.21
CA PRO A 67 -8.48 -3.33 8.61
C PRO A 67 -6.99 -3.18 8.33
N MET A 68 -6.11 -3.80 9.13
CA MET A 68 -4.67 -3.78 8.87
C MET A 68 -4.29 -4.64 7.66
N LEU A 69 -4.96 -5.77 7.43
CA LEU A 69 -4.79 -6.57 6.21
C LEU A 69 -5.22 -5.76 4.98
N LEU A 70 -6.39 -5.10 5.03
CA LEU A 70 -6.83 -4.21 3.96
C LEU A 70 -5.83 -3.08 3.72
N LEU A 71 -5.41 -2.38 4.79
CA LEU A 71 -4.43 -1.30 4.72
C LEU A 71 -3.11 -1.80 4.13
N GLY A 72 -2.62 -2.97 4.54
CA GLY A 72 -1.39 -3.58 4.04
C GLY A 72 -1.44 -3.80 2.53
N SER A 73 -2.48 -4.49 2.05
CA SER A 73 -2.65 -4.78 0.62
C SER A 73 -2.80 -3.51 -0.23
N ILE A 74 -3.57 -2.53 0.25
CA ILE A 74 -3.74 -1.24 -0.44
C ILE A 74 -2.42 -0.46 -0.42
N PHE A 75 -1.70 -0.45 0.71
CA PHE A 75 -0.45 0.27 0.82
C PHE A 75 0.64 -0.31 -0.08
N GLU A 76 0.70 -1.63 -0.25
CA GLU A 76 1.65 -2.29 -1.15
C GLU A 76 1.51 -1.80 -2.60
N GLY A 77 0.28 -1.76 -3.13
CA GLY A 77 0.05 -1.21 -4.45
C GLY A 77 0.35 0.29 -4.57
N ALA A 78 0.13 1.04 -3.49
CA ALA A 78 0.50 2.44 -3.44
C ALA A 78 2.02 2.65 -3.44
N VAL A 79 2.79 1.75 -2.82
CA VAL A 79 4.27 1.73 -2.92
C VAL A 79 4.70 1.40 -4.34
N GLN A 80 4.07 0.43 -5.01
CA GLN A 80 4.37 0.08 -6.40
C GLN A 80 4.21 1.28 -7.34
N ARG A 81 3.21 2.14 -7.12
CA ARG A 81 3.02 3.39 -7.88
C ARG A 81 4.25 4.29 -7.90
N PHE A 82 4.96 4.39 -6.78
CA PHE A 82 6.13 5.25 -6.67
C PHE A 82 7.42 4.56 -7.11
N SER A 83 7.37 3.31 -7.57
CA SER A 83 8.51 2.52 -8.07
C SER A 83 9.75 2.54 -7.16
N VAL A 84 9.54 2.76 -5.86
CA VAL A 84 10.64 2.90 -4.89
C VAL A 84 11.14 1.52 -4.51
N ARG A 85 12.28 1.11 -5.07
CA ARG A 85 13.03 -0.04 -4.57
C ARG A 85 13.66 0.32 -3.22
N ARG A 86 12.95 0.04 -2.12
CA ARG A 86 13.50 0.20 -0.76
C ARG A 86 14.50 -0.92 -0.50
N ARG A 87 15.80 -0.60 -0.54
CA ARG A 87 16.81 -1.43 0.14
C ARG A 87 16.66 -1.21 1.65
N ARG A 88 15.91 -2.08 2.31
CA ARG A 88 15.81 -2.07 3.78
C ARG A 88 17.10 -2.66 4.33
N SER A 89 17.78 -1.90 5.18
CA SER A 89 18.96 -2.39 5.89
C SER A 89 18.56 -3.52 6.86
N PRO A 90 19.37 -4.55 7.10
CA PRO A 90 19.07 -5.60 8.07
C PRO A 90 18.76 -5.04 9.47
N TRP A 91 19.46 -3.98 9.90
CA TRP A 91 19.21 -3.29 11.16
C TRP A 91 17.76 -2.79 11.30
N TRP A 92 17.12 -2.39 10.20
CA TRP A 92 15.73 -1.94 10.21
C TRP A 92 14.78 -3.06 10.65
N TYR A 93 15.01 -4.29 10.17
CA TYR A 93 14.24 -5.44 10.60
C TYR A 93 14.45 -5.74 12.08
N ALA A 94 15.69 -5.59 12.58
CA ALA A 94 15.97 -5.77 14.01
C ALA A 94 15.18 -4.79 14.89
N ILE A 95 15.07 -3.51 14.51
CA ILE A 95 14.21 -2.55 15.24
C ILE A 95 12.76 -3.05 15.22
N TRP A 96 12.25 -3.44 14.06
CA TRP A 96 10.86 -3.86 13.92
C TRP A 96 10.54 -5.09 14.77
N VAL A 97 11.43 -6.07 14.78
CA VAL A 97 11.31 -7.25 15.62
C VAL A 97 11.37 -6.86 17.10
N ALA A 98 12.28 -5.96 17.49
CA ALA A 98 12.37 -5.48 18.87
C ALA A 98 11.11 -4.72 19.31
N LEU A 99 10.56 -3.86 18.46
CA LEU A 99 9.32 -3.13 18.74
C LEU A 99 8.12 -4.07 18.80
N ALA A 100 8.01 -5.03 17.88
CA ALA A 100 6.97 -6.05 17.92
C ALA A 100 7.06 -6.90 19.19
N ALA A 101 8.27 -7.33 19.56
CA ALA A 101 8.51 -8.05 20.80
C ALA A 101 8.14 -7.22 22.03
N ALA A 102 8.41 -5.91 22.04
CA ALA A 102 8.01 -5.02 23.13
C ALA A 102 6.49 -4.93 23.26
N ILE A 103 5.74 -4.80 22.14
CA ILE A 103 4.26 -4.80 22.16
C ILE A 103 3.73 -6.13 22.70
N VAL A 104 4.27 -7.25 22.21
CA VAL A 104 3.86 -8.60 22.66
C VAL A 104 4.14 -8.77 24.16
N LEU A 105 5.33 -8.37 24.62
CA LEU A 105 5.70 -8.45 26.03
C LEU A 105 4.79 -7.58 26.91
N LEU A 106 4.53 -6.33 26.52
CA LEU A 106 3.58 -5.46 27.23
C LEU A 106 2.18 -6.06 27.25
N GLY A 107 1.77 -6.68 26.15
CA GLY A 107 0.50 -7.38 26.08
C GLY A 107 0.41 -8.55 27.04
N ILE A 108 1.46 -9.40 27.10
CA ILE A 108 1.56 -10.51 28.06
C ILE A 108 1.51 -9.99 29.49
N LEU A 109 2.25 -8.92 29.81
CA LEU A 109 2.24 -8.32 31.14
C LEU A 109 0.85 -7.78 31.52
N ARG A 110 0.13 -7.21 30.56
CA ARG A 110 -1.22 -6.67 30.78
C ARG A 110 -2.24 -7.79 31.03
N VAL A 111 -2.15 -8.88 30.27
CA VAL A 111 -2.99 -10.08 30.44
C VAL A 111 -2.66 -10.79 31.75
N GLY A 112 -1.39 -10.84 32.14
CA GLY A 112 -0.94 -11.41 33.41
C GLY A 112 -1.17 -10.51 34.64
N GLU A 113 -1.99 -9.45 34.51
CA GLU A 113 -2.30 -8.47 35.55
C GLU A 113 -1.07 -7.86 36.26
N THR A 114 0.08 -7.88 35.59
CA THR A 114 1.34 -7.41 36.18
C THR A 114 1.35 -5.89 36.14
N ARG A 115 1.41 -5.27 37.33
CA ARG A 115 1.43 -3.81 37.44
C ARG A 115 2.78 -3.27 36.97
N TYR A 116 2.77 -2.52 35.89
CA TYR A 116 3.86 -1.65 35.46
C TYR A 116 3.37 -0.21 35.32
N PRO A 117 4.27 0.79 35.37
CA PRO A 117 3.87 2.17 35.21
C PRO A 117 3.29 2.46 33.82
N ALA A 118 2.13 3.11 33.75
CA ALA A 118 1.45 3.41 32.48
C ALA A 118 2.27 4.29 31.52
N TRP A 119 3.26 5.04 32.01
CA TRP A 119 4.16 5.81 31.15
C TRP A 119 5.02 4.92 30.23
N VAL A 120 5.20 3.64 30.57
CA VAL A 120 5.93 2.68 29.73
C VAL A 120 5.20 2.46 28.40
N ASP A 121 3.86 2.37 28.41
CA ASP A 121 3.05 2.26 27.18
C ASP A 121 3.30 3.48 26.28
N VAL A 122 3.28 4.67 26.87
CA VAL A 122 3.51 5.94 26.15
C VAL A 122 4.90 5.97 25.54
N LEU A 123 5.94 5.52 26.26
CA LEU A 123 7.29 5.48 25.72
C LEU A 123 7.43 4.47 24.58
N VAL A 124 6.85 3.28 24.70
CA VAL A 124 6.88 2.27 23.62
C VAL A 124 6.16 2.80 22.38
N LEU A 125 4.98 3.41 22.55
CA LEU A 125 4.25 4.04 21.44
C LEU A 125 5.02 5.20 20.82
N ALA A 126 5.65 6.05 21.63
CA ALA A 126 6.50 7.14 21.14
C ALA A 126 7.72 6.61 20.38
N ALA A 127 8.33 5.52 20.83
CA ALA A 127 9.44 4.87 20.14
C ALA A 127 9.01 4.27 18.79
N ILE A 128 7.86 3.57 18.75
CA ILE A 128 7.26 3.05 17.52
C ILE A 128 6.98 4.18 16.54
N PHE A 129 6.33 5.25 17.03
CA PHE A 129 6.01 6.42 16.22
C PHE A 129 7.28 7.07 15.67
N ALA A 130 8.27 7.35 16.51
CA ALA A 130 9.53 7.96 16.09
C ALA A 130 10.27 7.09 15.04
N ALA A 131 10.33 5.77 15.24
CA ALA A 131 10.94 4.84 14.30
C ALA A 131 10.23 4.85 12.94
N LEU A 132 8.88 4.84 12.95
CA LEU A 132 8.05 4.92 11.76
C LEU A 132 8.16 6.27 11.03
N LEU A 133 8.26 7.36 11.79
CA LEU A 133 8.26 8.74 11.29
C LEU A 133 9.60 9.16 10.69
N PHE A 134 10.70 8.60 11.21
CA PHE A 134 12.06 9.06 10.92
C PHE A 134 12.35 9.12 9.42
N GLU A 135 12.09 8.02 8.70
CA GLU A 135 12.42 7.93 7.28
C GLU A 135 11.53 8.83 6.40
N PRO A 136 10.18 8.81 6.53
CA PRO A 136 9.31 9.75 5.84
C PRO A 136 9.67 11.23 6.04
N VAL A 137 9.94 11.64 7.29
CA VAL A 137 10.29 13.04 7.60
C VAL A 137 11.65 13.40 7.02
N ARG A 138 12.64 12.49 7.11
CA ARG A 138 13.95 12.68 6.49
C ARG A 138 13.83 12.86 4.97
N GLN A 139 12.97 12.07 4.32
CA GLN A 139 12.70 12.17 2.88
C GLN A 139 11.99 13.48 2.51
N LEU A 140 10.98 13.91 3.29
CA LEU A 140 10.31 15.20 3.09
C LEU A 140 11.28 16.39 3.20
N ARG A 141 12.23 16.33 4.14
CA ARG A 141 13.24 17.40 4.30
C ARG A 141 14.23 17.47 3.14
N ARG A 142 14.53 16.34 2.49
CA ARG A 142 15.44 16.25 1.34
C ARG A 142 14.79 16.63 0.01
N THR A 143 13.48 16.44 -0.11
CA THR A 143 12.73 16.66 -1.37
C THR A 143 12.15 18.07 -1.43
N ARG A 144 12.98 19.07 -1.76
CA ARG A 144 12.52 20.44 -2.04
C ARG A 144 12.16 20.57 -3.53
N GLY A 145 10.86 20.67 -3.85
CA GLY A 145 10.39 21.11 -5.17
C GLY A 145 9.92 20.04 -6.17
N GLY A 146 9.87 18.76 -5.78
CA GLY A 146 9.31 17.71 -6.66
C GLY A 146 7.78 17.76 -6.72
N GLU A 147 7.21 17.61 -7.92
CA GLU A 147 5.77 17.44 -8.11
C GLU A 147 5.24 16.26 -7.29
N LEU A 148 4.06 16.45 -6.70
CA LEU A 148 3.29 15.35 -6.13
C LEU A 148 2.91 14.46 -7.32
N GLY A 149 3.59 13.33 -7.52
CA GLY A 149 3.31 12.34 -8.58
C GLY A 149 1.91 11.69 -8.53
N TRP A 150 0.96 12.34 -7.86
CA TRP A 150 -0.44 12.04 -7.76
C TRP A 150 -1.19 12.69 -8.92
N ALA A 151 -0.87 12.32 -10.16
CA ALA A 151 -1.70 12.74 -11.29
C ALA A 151 -3.15 12.26 -11.06
N PRO A 152 -4.14 13.17 -11.12
CA PRO A 152 -5.53 12.83 -10.88
C PRO A 152 -6.10 12.06 -12.07
N GLN A 153 -5.90 10.74 -12.09
CA GLN A 153 -6.59 9.86 -13.04
C GLN A 153 -7.93 9.40 -12.43
N PRO A 154 -9.00 9.26 -13.23
CA PRO A 154 -10.22 8.63 -12.75
C PRO A 154 -9.93 7.17 -12.36
N LEU A 155 -10.57 6.69 -11.29
CA LEU A 155 -10.45 5.29 -10.90
C LEU A 155 -11.04 4.41 -12.00
N SER A 156 -10.34 3.33 -12.34
CA SER A 156 -10.89 2.26 -13.18
C SER A 156 -12.09 1.59 -12.49
N THR A 157 -13.02 1.05 -13.27
CA THR A 157 -14.24 0.39 -12.73
C THR A 157 -13.94 -0.70 -11.70
N PRO A 158 -12.96 -1.61 -11.92
CA PRO A 158 -12.60 -2.62 -10.92
C PRO A 158 -12.13 -2.00 -9.60
N VAL A 159 -11.34 -0.92 -9.66
CA VAL A 159 -10.85 -0.22 -8.47
C VAL A 159 -11.97 0.51 -7.74
N ARG A 160 -12.96 1.06 -8.45
CA ARG A 160 -14.16 1.63 -7.80
C ARG A 160 -14.89 0.57 -6.99
N CYS A 161 -15.14 -0.60 -7.59
CA CYS A 161 -15.77 -1.72 -6.90
C CYS A 161 -14.98 -2.17 -5.68
N MET A 162 -13.64 -2.30 -5.79
CA MET A 162 -12.79 -2.66 -4.66
C MET A 162 -12.74 -1.60 -3.56
N THR A 163 -12.81 -0.32 -3.93
CA THR A 163 -12.88 0.79 -2.96
C THR A 163 -14.22 0.76 -2.22
N VAL A 164 -15.33 0.52 -2.91
CA VAL A 164 -16.65 0.32 -2.30
C VAL A 164 -16.63 -0.91 -1.37
N LEU A 165 -16.04 -2.02 -1.82
CA LEU A 165 -15.91 -3.23 -1.00
C LEU A 165 -15.11 -2.96 0.28
N ALA A 166 -13.97 -2.26 0.19
CA ALA A 166 -13.21 -1.84 1.37
C ALA A 166 -14.04 -0.98 2.33
N GLY A 167 -14.87 -0.08 1.78
CA GLY A 167 -15.83 0.70 2.56
C GLY A 167 -16.89 -0.13 3.25
N LEU A 168 -17.47 -1.12 2.54
CA LEU A 168 -18.47 -2.05 3.10
C LEU A 168 -17.87 -2.94 4.19
N VAL A 169 -16.66 -3.46 3.99
CA VAL A 169 -15.96 -4.26 5.00
C VAL A 169 -15.70 -3.42 6.24
N LEU A 170 -15.21 -2.19 6.07
CA LEU A 170 -14.96 -1.31 7.21
C LEU A 170 -16.24 -0.89 7.92
N GLY A 171 -17.31 -0.59 7.17
CA GLY A 171 -18.62 -0.29 7.73
C GLY A 171 -19.23 -1.47 8.48
N PHE A 172 -19.07 -2.70 7.96
CA PHE A 172 -19.47 -3.93 8.63
C PHE A 172 -18.69 -4.12 9.93
N LEU A 173 -17.36 -3.91 9.92
CA LEU A 173 -16.55 -3.98 11.13
C LEU A 173 -17.01 -3.00 12.21
N ILE A 174 -17.37 -1.77 11.83
CA ILE A 174 -17.91 -0.78 12.78
C ILE A 174 -19.28 -1.23 13.31
N ALA A 175 -20.16 -1.71 12.44
CA ALA A 175 -21.48 -2.20 12.84
C ALA A 175 -21.40 -3.44 13.75
N ALA A 176 -20.35 -4.25 13.59
CA ALA A 176 -20.13 -5.49 14.33
C ALA A 176 -19.49 -5.30 15.71
N VAL A 177 -19.03 -4.09 16.08
CA VAL A 177 -18.37 -3.84 17.39
C VAL A 177 -19.22 -4.35 18.55
N GLN A 178 -20.52 -4.03 18.54
CA GLN A 178 -21.49 -4.43 19.57
C GLN A 178 -22.27 -5.72 19.22
N TRP A 179 -21.83 -6.46 18.19
CA TRP A 179 -22.59 -7.61 17.69
C TRP A 179 -22.10 -8.91 18.34
N GLN A 180 -22.98 -9.61 19.05
CA GLN A 180 -22.66 -10.86 19.77
C GLN A 180 -22.03 -11.97 18.90
N TYR A 181 -22.28 -11.97 17.58
CA TYR A 181 -21.71 -12.95 16.65
C TYR A 181 -20.41 -12.48 15.97
N ALA A 182 -19.91 -11.28 16.30
CA ALA A 182 -18.70 -10.73 15.72
C ALA A 182 -17.46 -11.64 15.88
N PRO A 183 -17.24 -12.34 17.03
CA PRO A 183 -16.10 -13.25 17.17
C PRO A 183 -16.09 -14.40 16.15
N THR A 184 -17.25 -14.77 15.58
CA THR A 184 -17.34 -15.81 14.53
C THR A 184 -17.41 -15.21 13.13
N ALA A 185 -18.20 -14.16 12.94
CA ALA A 185 -18.44 -13.56 11.63
C ALA A 185 -17.19 -12.89 11.05
N ILE A 186 -16.40 -12.18 11.88
CA ILE A 186 -15.24 -11.42 11.41
C ILE A 186 -14.08 -12.33 10.97
N PRO A 187 -13.72 -13.41 11.70
CA PRO A 187 -12.73 -14.36 11.20
C PRO A 187 -13.13 -15.00 9.88
N VAL A 188 -14.41 -15.38 9.71
CA VAL A 188 -14.91 -15.94 8.46
C VAL A 188 -14.77 -14.92 7.33
N LEU A 189 -15.19 -13.67 7.55
CA LEU A 189 -15.01 -12.58 6.58
C LEU A 189 -13.51 -12.37 6.26
N GLY A 190 -12.65 -12.39 7.27
CA GLY A 190 -11.21 -12.24 7.12
C GLY A 190 -10.58 -13.37 6.30
N ALA A 191 -10.99 -14.61 6.53
CA ALA A 191 -10.54 -15.77 5.75
C ALA A 191 -10.99 -15.66 4.28
N VAL A 192 -12.24 -15.24 4.04
CA VAL A 192 -12.76 -15.01 2.69
C VAL A 192 -11.98 -13.90 1.98
N LEU A 193 -11.72 -12.77 2.65
CA LEU A 193 -10.97 -11.65 2.07
C LEU A 193 -9.51 -12.01 1.84
N ALA A 194 -8.87 -12.76 2.74
CA ALA A 194 -7.51 -13.24 2.56
C ALA A 194 -7.44 -14.19 1.34
N GLY A 195 -8.35 -15.17 1.25
CA GLY A 195 -8.44 -16.06 0.10
C GLY A 195 -8.69 -15.31 -1.21
N ALA A 196 -9.62 -14.35 -1.21
CA ALA A 196 -9.89 -13.49 -2.37
C ALA A 196 -8.67 -12.66 -2.75
N THR A 197 -7.92 -12.11 -1.78
CA THR A 197 -6.70 -11.32 -2.05
C THR A 197 -5.63 -12.19 -2.71
N VAL A 198 -5.43 -13.42 -2.24
CA VAL A 198 -4.47 -14.36 -2.85
C VAL A 198 -4.90 -14.73 -4.27
N LEU A 199 -6.17 -15.10 -4.47
CA LEU A 199 -6.71 -15.51 -5.78
C LEU A 199 -6.73 -14.36 -6.80
N LEU A 200 -6.99 -13.13 -6.34
CA LEU A 200 -7.10 -11.95 -7.20
C LEU A 200 -5.81 -11.14 -7.29
N SER A 201 -4.71 -11.57 -6.66
CA SER A 201 -3.41 -10.88 -6.66
C SER A 201 -2.89 -10.58 -8.08
N ARG A 202 -3.10 -11.50 -9.03
CA ARG A 202 -2.71 -11.33 -10.44
C ARG A 202 -3.81 -10.71 -11.31
N SER A 203 -4.98 -10.45 -10.76
CA SER A 203 -6.14 -9.94 -11.49
C SER A 203 -6.21 -8.41 -11.45
N ARG A 204 -6.96 -7.83 -12.39
CA ARG A 204 -7.32 -6.40 -12.37
C ARG A 204 -8.17 -6.01 -11.15
N TRP A 205 -8.66 -7.00 -10.41
CA TRP A 205 -9.52 -6.88 -9.23
C TRP A 205 -8.75 -6.96 -7.90
N GLY A 206 -7.41 -7.00 -7.90
CA GLY A 206 -6.63 -7.02 -6.67
C GLY A 206 -6.73 -5.73 -5.84
N LEU A 207 -6.68 -5.83 -4.51
CA LEU A 207 -6.64 -4.68 -3.59
C LEU A 207 -5.39 -3.80 -3.78
N GLU A 208 -4.28 -4.40 -4.19
CA GLU A 208 -3.06 -3.67 -4.57
C GLU A 208 -3.35 -2.66 -5.69
N ARG A 209 -4.11 -3.08 -6.72
CA ARG A 209 -4.47 -2.19 -7.81
C ARG A 209 -5.28 -0.98 -7.33
N ALA A 210 -6.13 -1.17 -6.33
CA ALA A 210 -6.87 -0.07 -5.72
C ALA A 210 -5.93 0.94 -5.08
N GLY A 211 -4.99 0.47 -4.26
CA GLY A 211 -3.98 1.32 -3.64
C GLY A 211 -3.09 2.07 -4.62
N PHE A 212 -2.74 1.44 -5.75
CA PHE A 212 -1.99 2.09 -6.82
C PHE A 212 -2.73 3.30 -7.40
N GLU A 213 -4.03 3.18 -7.68
CA GLU A 213 -4.84 4.24 -8.30
C GLU A 213 -5.42 5.25 -7.30
N TRP A 214 -5.40 4.95 -6.00
CA TRP A 214 -5.94 5.84 -4.98
C TRP A 214 -5.30 7.23 -5.00
N ALA A 215 -6.10 8.28 -4.82
CA ALA A 215 -5.59 9.64 -4.56
C ALA A 215 -5.86 10.09 -3.11
N PRO A 216 -5.35 11.25 -2.65
CA PRO A 216 -5.33 11.58 -1.23
C PRO A 216 -6.72 11.54 -0.60
N ARG A 217 -7.77 11.94 -1.34
CA ARG A 217 -9.17 11.86 -0.87
C ARG A 217 -9.62 10.45 -0.48
N HIS A 218 -9.15 9.41 -1.18
CA HIS A 218 -9.54 8.03 -0.86
C HIS A 218 -8.82 7.56 0.41
N TRP A 219 -7.54 7.95 0.56
CA TRP A 219 -6.78 7.73 1.80
C TRP A 219 -7.43 8.45 2.99
N LEU A 220 -7.85 9.71 2.80
CA LEU A 220 -8.56 10.48 3.82
C LEU A 220 -9.89 9.82 4.20
N ALA A 221 -10.69 9.40 3.22
CA ALA A 221 -11.96 8.72 3.46
C ALA A 221 -11.76 7.38 4.20
N PHE A 222 -10.79 6.57 3.76
CA PHE A 222 -10.46 5.29 4.41
C PHE A 222 -9.99 5.50 5.85
N SER A 223 -9.10 6.45 6.09
CA SER A 223 -8.61 6.77 7.44
C SER A 223 -9.66 7.40 8.33
N ALA A 224 -10.59 8.19 7.79
CA ALA A 224 -11.75 8.66 8.54
C ALA A 224 -12.61 7.47 8.99
N GLY A 225 -12.84 6.49 8.10
CA GLY A 225 -13.50 5.24 8.46
C GLY A 225 -12.74 4.46 9.55
N LEU A 226 -11.41 4.37 9.46
CA LEU A 226 -10.58 3.73 10.50
C LEU A 226 -10.67 4.48 11.83
N ALA A 227 -10.68 5.81 11.80
CA ALA A 227 -10.82 6.63 13.00
C ALA A 227 -12.20 6.41 13.65
N ILE A 228 -13.27 6.30 12.86
CA ILE A 228 -14.61 5.94 13.36
C ILE A 228 -14.60 4.55 13.99
N LEU A 229 -13.97 3.56 13.34
CA LEU A 229 -13.83 2.22 13.90
C LEU A 229 -13.09 2.23 15.24
N TYR A 230 -11.95 2.92 15.32
CA TYR A 230 -11.17 3.01 16.55
C TYR A 230 -11.91 3.77 17.66
N ALA A 231 -12.61 4.85 17.31
CA ALA A 231 -13.46 5.56 18.25
C ALA A 231 -14.57 4.64 18.78
N ALA A 232 -15.27 3.91 17.90
CA ALA A 232 -16.30 2.96 18.31
C ALA A 232 -15.74 1.90 19.27
N ILE A 233 -14.59 1.30 18.95
CA ILE A 233 -13.94 0.31 19.83
C ILE A 233 -13.53 0.92 21.18
N LEU A 234 -13.01 2.14 21.22
CA LEU A 234 -12.67 2.81 22.48
C LEU A 234 -13.92 3.11 23.32
N LEU A 235 -14.97 3.64 22.68
CA LEU A 235 -16.22 3.92 23.37
C LEU A 235 -16.80 2.63 23.93
N ASP A 236 -16.81 1.55 23.15
CA ASP A 236 -17.25 0.21 23.57
C ASP A 236 -16.46 -0.32 24.76
N SER A 237 -15.13 -0.18 24.73
CA SER A 237 -14.24 -0.74 25.76
C SER A 237 -14.31 0.02 27.10
N PHE A 238 -14.68 1.30 27.08
CA PHE A 238 -14.56 2.18 28.25
C PHE A 238 -15.89 2.84 28.68
N THR A 239 -16.97 2.64 27.94
CA THR A 239 -18.27 3.27 28.21
C THR A 239 -19.43 2.37 27.80
N ASP A 240 -20.56 2.46 28.50
CA ASP A 240 -21.82 1.81 28.10
C ASP A 240 -22.67 2.68 27.16
N ALA A 241 -22.11 3.81 26.70
CA ALA A 241 -22.86 4.79 25.90
C ALA A 241 -23.09 4.34 24.45
N LEU A 242 -22.31 3.38 23.98
CA LEU A 242 -22.37 2.91 22.60
C LEU A 242 -23.49 1.90 22.41
N THR A 243 -24.45 2.21 21.54
CA THR A 243 -25.56 1.30 21.23
C THR A 243 -25.33 0.60 19.90
N THR A 244 -25.92 -0.60 19.72
CA THR A 244 -25.88 -1.33 18.44
C THR A 244 -26.37 -0.47 17.27
N SER A 245 -27.44 0.31 17.46
CA SER A 245 -27.95 1.23 16.44
C SER A 245 -26.94 2.32 16.07
N ALA A 246 -26.23 2.88 17.05
CA ALA A 246 -25.17 3.87 16.80
C ALA A 246 -24.00 3.25 16.00
N CYS A 247 -23.62 2.01 16.30
CA CYS A 247 -22.61 1.28 15.53
C CYS A 247 -23.04 1.04 14.07
N ILE A 248 -24.29 0.59 13.85
CA ILE A 248 -24.83 0.37 12.50
C ILE A 248 -24.84 1.68 11.70
N VAL A 249 -25.35 2.77 12.29
CA VAL A 249 -25.39 4.08 11.62
C VAL A 249 -23.98 4.58 11.31
N SER A 250 -23.04 4.48 12.27
CA SER A 250 -21.64 4.88 12.07
C SER A 250 -20.96 4.04 10.98
N GLY A 251 -21.23 2.74 10.94
CA GLY A 251 -20.75 1.84 9.90
C GLY A 251 -21.31 2.19 8.52
N ALA A 252 -22.59 2.52 8.42
CA ALA A 252 -23.22 2.98 7.18
C ALA A 252 -22.60 4.30 6.70
N ILE A 253 -22.38 5.26 7.60
CA ILE A 253 -21.73 6.55 7.28
C ILE A 253 -20.31 6.32 6.75
N ALA A 254 -19.50 5.48 7.43
CA ALA A 254 -18.14 5.18 6.98
C ALA A 254 -18.13 4.48 5.60
N ALA A 255 -19.03 3.53 5.37
CA ALA A 255 -19.17 2.86 4.07
C ALA A 255 -19.57 3.85 2.96
N LEU A 256 -20.55 4.71 3.21
CA LEU A 256 -21.00 5.73 2.25
C LEU A 256 -19.92 6.78 1.98
N LEU A 257 -19.13 7.17 2.98
CA LEU A 257 -18.00 8.08 2.83
C LEU A 257 -16.95 7.51 1.87
N ILE A 258 -16.58 6.25 2.03
CA ILE A 258 -15.58 5.59 1.18
C ILE A 258 -16.17 5.31 -0.23
N ALA A 259 -17.43 4.86 -0.30
CA ALA A 259 -18.11 4.60 -1.56
C ALA A 259 -18.26 5.88 -2.40
N SER A 260 -18.71 6.99 -1.79
CA SER A 260 -18.84 8.28 -2.48
C SER A 260 -17.48 8.80 -2.98
N ALA A 261 -16.41 8.61 -2.21
CA ALA A 261 -15.05 8.95 -2.62
C ALA A 261 -14.61 8.17 -3.88
N ALA A 262 -15.11 6.94 -4.07
CA ALA A 262 -14.83 6.13 -5.26
C ALA A 262 -15.47 6.68 -6.55
N PHE A 263 -16.64 7.31 -6.45
CA PHE A 263 -17.39 7.82 -7.60
C PHE A 263 -17.21 9.32 -7.87
N THR A 264 -16.58 10.06 -6.96
CA THR A 264 -16.41 11.52 -7.14
C THR A 264 -15.59 11.78 -8.42
N PRO A 265 -16.15 12.44 -9.46
CA PRO A 265 -15.41 12.74 -10.68
C PRO A 265 -14.20 13.62 -10.35
N ARG A 266 -13.07 13.40 -11.04
CA ARG A 266 -11.92 14.32 -10.96
C ARG A 266 -12.03 15.24 -12.16
N ARG A 267 -12.16 16.54 -11.89
CA ARG A 267 -11.93 17.54 -12.94
C ARG A 267 -10.48 17.41 -13.37
N SER A 268 -10.27 17.01 -14.61
CA SER A 268 -8.96 17.03 -15.23
C SER A 268 -8.46 18.46 -15.14
N ALA A 269 -7.27 18.69 -14.57
CA ALA A 269 -6.66 20.02 -14.51
C ALA A 269 -6.46 20.67 -15.91
N ALA A 270 -6.69 19.90 -16.99
CA ALA A 270 -6.80 20.37 -18.37
C ALA A 270 -7.98 21.34 -18.61
N GLU A 271 -8.96 21.40 -17.71
CA GLU A 271 -10.09 22.34 -17.77
C GLU A 271 -9.95 23.42 -16.69
N ALA A 272 -8.73 23.91 -16.46
CA ALA A 272 -8.55 25.18 -15.79
C ALA A 272 -9.00 26.28 -16.78
N PRO A 273 -10.09 27.04 -16.50
CA PRO A 273 -10.57 28.09 -17.38
C PRO A 273 -9.50 29.17 -17.47
N GLY A 274 -8.71 29.15 -18.56
CA GLY A 274 -7.57 30.06 -18.76
C GLY A 274 -6.26 29.38 -19.15
N ALA A 275 -6.18 28.04 -19.21
CA ALA A 275 -5.11 27.42 -20.00
C ALA A 275 -5.34 27.83 -21.46
N PRO A 276 -4.41 28.56 -22.11
CA PRO A 276 -4.58 28.94 -23.50
C PRO A 276 -4.83 27.66 -24.30
N PRO A 277 -5.76 27.67 -25.28
CA PRO A 277 -5.93 26.54 -26.19
C PRO A 277 -4.53 26.17 -26.68
N GLN A 278 -4.13 24.92 -26.41
CA GLN A 278 -2.98 24.39 -27.11
C GLN A 278 -3.43 24.34 -28.57
N ASP A 279 -3.10 25.40 -29.31
CA ASP A 279 -3.27 25.49 -30.73
C ASP A 279 -2.53 24.28 -31.32
N SER A 280 -3.28 23.22 -31.58
CA SER A 280 -2.85 22.03 -32.30
C SER A 280 -2.61 22.33 -33.79
N SER A 281 -2.47 23.61 -34.16
CA SER A 281 -2.21 24.08 -35.52
C SER A 281 -0.72 24.07 -35.91
N GLY A 282 0.13 23.34 -35.17
CA GLY A 282 1.57 23.27 -35.39
C GLY A 282 2.02 22.01 -36.12
N SER A 283 1.90 21.99 -37.44
CA SER A 283 2.69 21.18 -38.38
C SER A 283 2.34 19.69 -38.51
N GLU A 284 1.42 19.37 -39.42
CA GLU A 284 1.53 18.14 -40.21
C GLU A 284 2.83 18.22 -41.04
N PRO A 285 3.80 17.30 -40.90
CA PRO A 285 4.75 17.06 -41.96
C PRO A 285 4.02 16.23 -43.02
N GLY A 286 3.42 16.92 -43.98
CA GLY A 286 3.04 16.33 -45.26
C GLY A 286 4.29 15.83 -45.98
N GLY A 287 4.28 14.54 -46.34
CA GLY A 287 5.32 13.86 -47.11
C GLY A 287 5.21 12.34 -46.89
N ALA A 288 4.16 11.69 -47.40
CA ALA A 288 4.21 10.99 -48.69
C ALA A 288 5.27 9.88 -48.73
N ASP A 289 4.85 8.64 -48.47
CA ASP A 289 5.22 7.52 -49.35
C ASP A 289 4.17 6.39 -49.29
N PRO A 290 3.48 6.08 -50.41
CA PRO A 290 2.52 5.00 -50.47
C PRO A 290 3.08 3.85 -51.32
N THR A 291 3.75 2.86 -50.72
CA THR A 291 3.82 1.49 -51.28
C THR A 291 4.40 0.54 -50.24
N GLY A 292 3.77 -0.61 -50.03
CA GLY A 292 4.42 -1.68 -49.26
C GLY A 292 3.47 -2.65 -48.60
N SER A 293 2.85 -3.49 -49.42
CA SER A 293 2.39 -4.86 -49.17
C SER A 293 2.36 -5.37 -47.74
N GLY A 294 1.19 -5.91 -47.38
CA GLY A 294 0.93 -6.50 -46.09
C GLY A 294 1.77 -7.73 -45.79
N LEU A 295 1.74 -8.10 -44.51
CA LEU A 295 1.86 -9.48 -44.08
C LEU A 295 1.08 -9.63 -42.78
N VAL A 296 0.10 -10.52 -42.87
CA VAL A 296 -0.58 -11.21 -41.80
C VAL A 296 0.46 -11.70 -40.80
N ASN A 297 0.30 -11.37 -39.51
CA ASN A 297 1.02 -12.05 -38.44
C ASN A 297 0.01 -12.73 -37.52
N SER A 298 -0.31 -13.96 -37.92
CA SER A 298 -0.89 -14.99 -37.08
C SER A 298 0.19 -15.54 -36.15
N ASP A 299 -0.24 -15.95 -34.96
CA ASP A 299 0.39 -16.94 -34.09
C ASP A 299 1.83 -16.71 -33.62
N ALA A 300 1.96 -16.30 -32.36
CA ALA A 300 3.11 -16.65 -31.54
C ALA A 300 2.67 -16.82 -30.07
N THR A 301 2.11 -18.01 -29.78
CA THR A 301 2.01 -18.59 -28.45
C THR A 301 3.44 -18.88 -27.97
N GLY A 302 4.05 -17.91 -27.28
CA GLY A 302 5.39 -18.05 -26.70
C GLY A 302 5.38 -19.00 -25.51
N ALA A 303 5.92 -20.21 -25.72
CA ALA A 303 6.37 -21.09 -24.67
C ALA A 303 7.60 -20.49 -23.97
N ASP A 304 7.62 -20.57 -22.64
CA ASP A 304 8.76 -20.22 -21.80
C ASP A 304 10.02 -21.03 -22.20
N PRO A 305 11.20 -20.39 -22.27
CA PRO A 305 12.46 -21.12 -22.38
C PRO A 305 12.77 -21.79 -21.03
N VAL A 306 12.81 -23.13 -21.06
CA VAL A 306 13.37 -23.96 -20.00
C VAL A 306 14.87 -23.70 -19.94
N ASP A 307 15.32 -23.14 -18.81
CA ASP A 307 16.72 -22.89 -18.46
C ASP A 307 17.44 -24.23 -18.18
N PRO A 308 18.42 -24.68 -19.00
CA PRO A 308 19.04 -26.00 -18.82
C PRO A 308 20.17 -26.07 -17.78
N ASP A 309 20.53 -24.99 -17.09
CA ASP A 309 21.84 -24.91 -16.39
C ASP A 309 21.80 -25.10 -14.86
N ALA A 310 20.73 -25.69 -14.31
CA ALA A 310 20.58 -25.91 -12.87
C ALA A 310 21.17 -27.25 -12.34
N THR A 311 22.28 -27.73 -12.90
CA THR A 311 23.02 -28.91 -12.39
C THR A 311 24.52 -28.64 -12.20
N ALA A 312 24.87 -27.50 -11.59
CA ALA A 312 26.19 -27.33 -10.98
C ALA A 312 26.19 -27.89 -9.55
N GLY A 313 26.65 -29.14 -9.41
CA GLY A 313 26.84 -29.80 -8.12
C GLY A 313 27.88 -29.11 -7.22
N PRO A 314 27.94 -29.51 -5.93
CA PRO A 314 28.83 -28.91 -4.95
C PRO A 314 30.30 -29.14 -5.31
N ARG A 315 31.06 -28.05 -5.45
CA ARG A 315 32.52 -28.10 -5.56
C ARG A 315 33.11 -28.62 -4.24
N PRO A 316 33.93 -29.68 -4.25
CA PRO A 316 34.68 -30.09 -3.07
C PRO A 316 35.74 -29.03 -2.75
N SER A 317 35.71 -28.53 -1.52
CA SER A 317 36.74 -27.68 -0.94
C SER A 317 38.00 -28.52 -0.71
N ALA A 318 38.95 -28.38 -1.63
CA ALA A 318 40.34 -28.75 -1.41
C ALA A 318 41.13 -27.45 -1.19
N ASP A 319 41.54 -27.22 0.05
CA ASP A 319 42.71 -26.42 0.40
C ASP A 319 43.26 -26.95 1.72
N GLU A 320 43.99 -28.04 1.57
CA GLU A 320 45.46 -28.05 1.64
C GLU A 320 46.13 -27.31 2.81
N HIS A 321 46.74 -28.13 3.65
CA HIS A 321 47.95 -27.91 4.42
C HIS A 321 48.77 -26.66 4.10
N ARG A 322 49.02 -25.86 5.14
CA ARG A 322 50.30 -25.19 5.37
C ARG A 322 50.41 -24.79 6.85
N GLY A 323 51.46 -25.30 7.53
CA GLY A 323 51.93 -24.83 8.83
C GLY A 323 51.75 -25.82 9.96
#